data_AF-A0A934LZB8-F1
#
_entry.id   AF-A0A934LZB8-F1
#
_cell.length_a   1.000
_cell.length_b   1.000
_cell.length_c   1.000
_cell.angle_alpha   90.00
_cell.angle_beta   90.00
_cell.angle_gamma   90.00
#
_symmetry.space_group_name_H-M   'P 1'
#
loop_
_entity.id
_entity.type
_entity.pdbx_description
1 polymer ?
#
loop_
_entity_poly.entity_id
_entity_poly.type
_entity_poly.pdbx_seq_one_letter_code
_entity_poly.pdbx_strand_id
1 'polypeptide(L)'
;MAEKIPAEGDQPVFIAKSKAIALAQIFKKPTMAIVPDSNDWNDYGRGYFAKLYLLEGNSKLLEAHIRIMFEGHERSEYALKQLIEKFGQIFSINKVETPFVSLLPEEELYGKVIGLLGFNNGISALRKLHDAVVLRLEDENHPLTNLTYSEEFAIGIMRYGGAFSAIRRGARHFTPFSRPPVEDSAQKLSFVTKLPNSTNKIEVCLDFGKKLIFRDRIAVLVGQNGTGKTQFLKSLIDGLISEYSDDTTEFAPHFLSPANIHRTLVFSSVPTDPYPRSLGAWKGIDYDYFPLNSSRHDTSSTLLEALVALCFENDRVQFAGGMEIKRLAIFVEMLEKLDLDRLYIPLRQRSDDDDLPNVKVVNGDSYIWINQDFNELNSLRAYQQIDWAKAPIVLDDNLLPRDLSSGELAMLRFAAQSIAAIETGSLLLLDEPETHLHPKFISDLMEILYSLLIATKSIAIIATHSAYIVREVSRDNVRVLSSEDKITSFDSPRMQTFGASIDTISQFAFGDTNERHHFQRVLVDWARSVEPEIGLEGIIEKFGEHLNSESLSLIARSIEEKDKEL
;
A
#
# COMPACT_ATOMS: atom_id res chain seq x y z
N MET A 1 -8.25 -16.17 5.69
CA MET A 1 -8.93 -17.21 4.90
C MET A 1 -8.97 -16.71 3.47
N ALA A 2 -8.58 -17.54 2.50
CA ALA A 2 -8.73 -17.22 1.08
C ALA A 2 -10.19 -16.81 0.79
N GLU A 3 -10.38 -15.62 0.24
CA GLU A 3 -11.70 -15.13 -0.17
C GLU A 3 -11.94 -15.63 -1.59
N LYS A 4 -12.88 -16.57 -1.75
CA LYS A 4 -13.27 -17.02 -3.09
C LYS A 4 -13.79 -15.84 -3.89
N ILE A 5 -13.29 -15.64 -5.11
CA ILE A 5 -13.70 -14.53 -5.97
C ILE A 5 -15.20 -14.72 -6.28
N PRO A 6 -16.08 -13.72 -6.00
CA PRO A 6 -17.53 -13.85 -6.15
C PRO A 6 -17.96 -13.69 -7.60
N ALA A 7 -17.38 -14.52 -8.47
CA ALA A 7 -17.64 -14.57 -9.89
C ALA A 7 -18.18 -15.94 -10.26
N GLU A 8 -19.34 -15.99 -10.91
CA GLU A 8 -19.91 -17.22 -11.46
C GLU A 8 -20.12 -17.06 -12.96
N GLY A 9 -19.57 -17.98 -13.73
CA GLY A 9 -19.66 -17.95 -15.19
C GLY A 9 -19.24 -19.27 -15.79
N ASP A 10 -19.67 -19.53 -17.02
CA ASP A 10 -19.30 -20.72 -17.80
C ASP A 10 -18.67 -20.32 -19.13
N GLN A 11 -17.64 -19.47 -19.05
CA GLN A 11 -16.95 -18.98 -20.24
C GLN A 11 -16.20 -20.14 -20.90
N PRO A 12 -16.49 -20.52 -22.16
CA PRO A 12 -15.74 -21.57 -22.82
C PRO A 12 -14.32 -21.09 -23.16
N VAL A 13 -13.35 -21.98 -22.96
CA VAL A 13 -11.95 -21.78 -23.31
C VAL A 13 -11.52 -22.97 -24.16
N PHE A 14 -10.91 -22.69 -25.32
CA PHE A 14 -10.51 -23.70 -26.29
C PHE A 14 -9.01 -23.76 -26.46
N ILE A 15 -8.49 -24.94 -26.79
CA ILE A 15 -7.16 -25.11 -27.37
C ILE A 15 -7.35 -25.38 -28.86
N ALA A 16 -6.62 -24.66 -29.71
CA ALA A 16 -6.69 -24.79 -31.16
C ALA A 16 -5.30 -24.94 -31.77
N LYS A 17 -5.21 -25.73 -32.86
CA LYS A 17 -3.96 -25.94 -33.60
C LYS A 17 -3.39 -24.67 -34.24
N SER A 18 -4.26 -23.73 -34.62
CA SER A 18 -3.84 -22.44 -35.19
C SER A 18 -4.92 -21.37 -34.98
N LYS A 19 -4.52 -20.10 -35.10
CA LYS A 19 -5.45 -18.95 -35.12
C LYS A 19 -6.54 -19.09 -36.19
N ALA A 20 -6.18 -19.57 -37.38
CA ALA A 20 -7.14 -19.74 -38.48
C ALA A 20 -8.24 -20.76 -38.14
N ILE A 21 -7.87 -21.86 -37.48
CA ILE A 21 -8.83 -22.89 -37.03
C ILE A 21 -9.75 -22.35 -35.94
N ALA A 22 -9.21 -21.55 -35.01
CA ALA A 22 -10.01 -20.91 -33.97
C ALA A 22 -11.03 -19.89 -34.56
N LEU A 23 -10.59 -19.04 -35.49
CA LEU A 23 -11.45 -18.07 -36.18
C LEU A 23 -12.56 -18.73 -37.02
N ALA A 24 -12.27 -19.90 -37.61
CA ALA A 24 -13.25 -20.64 -38.43
C ALA A 24 -14.47 -21.13 -37.64
N GLN A 25 -14.44 -21.11 -36.31
CA GLN A 25 -15.58 -21.50 -35.47
C GLN A 25 -16.68 -20.43 -35.37
N ILE A 26 -16.37 -19.16 -35.66
CA ILE A 26 -17.32 -18.04 -35.66
C ILE A 26 -18.11 -17.96 -34.33
N PHE A 27 -17.42 -17.69 -33.22
CA PHE A 27 -18.04 -17.63 -31.90
C PHE A 27 -19.00 -16.46 -31.77
N LYS A 28 -20.24 -16.70 -31.31
CA LYS A 28 -21.27 -15.65 -31.17
C LYS A 28 -21.03 -14.65 -30.04
N LYS A 29 -20.14 -14.99 -29.10
CA LYS A 29 -19.76 -14.18 -27.95
C LYS A 29 -18.24 -14.17 -27.85
N PRO A 30 -17.64 -13.17 -27.18
CA PRO A 30 -16.21 -13.13 -26.94
C PRO A 30 -15.76 -14.46 -26.30
N THR A 31 -14.82 -15.15 -26.95
CA THR A 31 -14.39 -16.50 -26.58
C THR A 31 -12.88 -16.60 -26.59
N MET A 32 -12.32 -17.31 -25.61
CA MET A 32 -10.88 -17.44 -25.44
C MET A 32 -10.36 -18.70 -26.13
N ALA A 33 -9.27 -18.54 -26.87
CA ALA A 33 -8.57 -19.65 -27.53
C ALA A 33 -7.06 -19.57 -27.26
N ILE A 34 -6.49 -20.71 -26.85
CA ILE A 34 -5.05 -20.91 -26.69
C ILE A 34 -4.53 -21.64 -27.92
N VAL A 35 -3.42 -21.14 -28.47
CA VAL A 35 -2.76 -21.72 -29.63
C VAL A 35 -1.29 -21.97 -29.28
N PRO A 36 -0.72 -23.13 -29.64
CA PRO A 36 0.71 -23.37 -29.45
C PRO A 36 1.53 -22.26 -30.12
N ASP A 37 2.53 -21.76 -29.40
CA ASP A 37 3.54 -20.91 -29.99
C ASP A 37 4.78 -21.76 -30.28
N SER A 38 5.28 -21.69 -31.51
CA SER A 38 6.49 -22.41 -31.95
C SER A 38 7.73 -21.55 -31.82
N ASN A 39 7.68 -20.56 -30.92
CA ASN A 39 8.79 -19.66 -30.70
C ASN A 39 10.00 -20.46 -30.19
N ASP A 40 11.14 -20.34 -30.86
CA ASP A 40 12.38 -21.05 -30.53
C ASP A 40 13.14 -20.43 -29.35
N TRP A 41 12.53 -19.43 -28.69
CA TRP A 41 13.10 -18.75 -27.54
C TRP A 41 13.41 -19.72 -26.39
N ASN A 42 14.66 -19.72 -25.94
CA ASN A 42 15.19 -20.65 -24.96
C ASN A 42 15.25 -20.00 -23.56
N ASP A 43 14.33 -20.38 -22.66
CA ASP A 43 14.33 -19.99 -21.24
C ASP A 43 15.10 -20.99 -20.38
N TYR A 44 16.43 -21.05 -20.58
CA TYR A 44 17.32 -21.97 -19.86
C TYR A 44 16.92 -23.45 -19.99
N GLY A 45 16.47 -23.84 -21.18
CA GLY A 45 15.94 -25.17 -21.51
C GLY A 45 14.42 -25.26 -21.45
N ARG A 46 13.74 -24.29 -20.82
CA ARG A 46 12.27 -24.26 -20.68
C ARG A 46 11.64 -23.37 -21.75
N GLY A 47 10.41 -23.69 -22.16
CA GLY A 47 9.71 -22.99 -23.24
C GLY A 47 8.21 -22.99 -23.02
N TYR A 48 7.74 -22.21 -22.04
CA TYR A 48 6.35 -22.23 -21.61
C TYR A 48 5.41 -21.31 -22.40
N PHE A 49 5.66 -21.12 -23.70
CA PHE A 49 4.95 -20.11 -24.50
C PHE A 49 3.69 -20.66 -25.18
N ALA A 50 2.63 -19.86 -25.13
CA ALA A 50 1.47 -20.01 -26.00
C ALA A 50 0.92 -18.64 -26.39
N LYS A 51 0.06 -18.61 -27.40
CA LYS A 51 -0.69 -17.42 -27.80
C LYS A 51 -2.12 -17.51 -27.27
N LEU A 52 -2.57 -16.44 -26.64
CA LEU A 52 -3.94 -16.24 -26.20
C LEU A 52 -4.66 -15.32 -27.18
N TYR A 53 -5.84 -15.74 -27.62
CA TYR A 53 -6.73 -14.96 -28.46
C TYR A 53 -8.08 -14.80 -27.78
N LEU A 54 -8.63 -13.58 -27.81
CA LEU A 54 -10.06 -13.35 -27.61
C LEU A 54 -10.71 -13.08 -28.96
N LEU A 55 -11.69 -13.91 -29.32
CA LEU A 55 -12.31 -13.93 -30.63
C LEU A 55 -13.83 -13.71 -30.50
N GLU A 56 -14.40 -12.94 -31.40
CA GLU A 56 -15.85 -12.75 -31.52
C GLU A 56 -16.23 -12.61 -33.00
N GLY A 57 -17.19 -13.42 -33.45
CA GLY A 57 -17.51 -13.58 -34.86
C GLY A 57 -16.28 -13.98 -35.66
N ASN A 58 -15.95 -13.16 -36.67
CA ASN A 58 -14.75 -13.32 -37.50
C ASN A 58 -13.60 -12.38 -37.07
N SER A 59 -13.74 -11.71 -35.94
CA SER A 59 -12.83 -10.67 -35.47
C SER A 59 -11.99 -11.16 -34.30
N LYS A 60 -10.78 -10.61 -34.23
CA LYS A 60 -9.85 -10.79 -33.12
C LYS A 60 -9.90 -9.55 -32.23
N LEU A 61 -10.45 -9.70 -31.03
CA LEU A 61 -10.54 -8.63 -30.04
C LEU A 61 -9.21 -8.42 -29.31
N LEU A 62 -8.50 -9.51 -29.01
CA LEU A 62 -7.20 -9.50 -28.34
C LEU A 62 -6.28 -10.57 -28.93
N GLU A 63 -4.99 -10.26 -29.02
CA GLU A 63 -3.90 -11.21 -29.21
C GLU A 63 -2.81 -10.87 -28.21
N ALA A 64 -2.45 -11.85 -27.38
CA ALA A 64 -1.45 -11.71 -26.34
C ALA A 64 -0.65 -13.00 -26.22
N HIS A 65 0.51 -12.91 -25.56
CA HIS A 65 1.23 -14.10 -25.10
C HIS A 65 0.67 -14.53 -23.75
N ILE A 66 0.70 -15.84 -23.49
CA ILE A 66 0.41 -16.44 -22.19
C ILE A 66 1.48 -17.48 -21.90
N ARG A 67 1.82 -17.65 -20.63
CA ARG A 67 2.71 -18.70 -20.19
C ARG A 67 1.91 -19.88 -19.65
N ILE A 68 2.23 -21.11 -20.04
CA ILE A 68 1.49 -22.32 -19.61
C ILE A 68 2.45 -23.46 -19.28
N MET A 69 2.68 -23.74 -18.00
CA MET A 69 3.53 -24.85 -17.58
C MET A 69 2.67 -26.11 -17.37
N PHE A 70 2.92 -27.15 -18.17
CA PHE A 70 2.33 -28.48 -17.96
C PHE A 70 3.30 -29.33 -17.14
N GLU A 71 2.78 -30.00 -16.11
CA GLU A 71 3.58 -30.89 -15.27
C GLU A 71 4.24 -31.99 -16.12
N GLY A 72 5.55 -32.21 -15.91
CA GLY A 72 6.34 -33.19 -16.66
C GLY A 72 6.78 -32.76 -18.06
N HIS A 73 6.49 -31.54 -18.50
CA HIS A 73 6.94 -31.01 -19.80
C HIS A 73 7.83 -29.78 -19.64
N GLU A 74 8.95 -29.72 -20.36
CA GLU A 74 9.83 -28.54 -20.40
C GLU A 74 9.32 -27.44 -21.35
N ARG A 75 8.46 -27.80 -22.33
CA ARG A 75 7.92 -26.86 -23.33
C ARG A 75 6.41 -27.04 -23.51
N SER A 76 5.64 -25.95 -23.45
CA SER A 76 4.17 -25.99 -23.69
C SER A 76 3.84 -26.45 -25.09
N GLU A 77 4.68 -26.10 -26.07
CA GLU A 77 4.48 -26.47 -27.47
C GLU A 77 4.31 -27.98 -27.65
N TYR A 78 5.16 -28.78 -26.98
CA TYR A 78 5.10 -30.23 -27.05
C TYR A 78 3.84 -30.79 -26.38
N ALA A 79 3.52 -30.32 -25.18
CA ALA A 79 2.30 -30.72 -24.48
C ALA A 79 1.04 -30.39 -25.31
N LEU A 80 0.96 -29.17 -25.84
CA LEU A 80 -0.18 -28.73 -26.65
C LEU A 80 -0.28 -29.52 -27.97
N LYS A 81 0.84 -29.82 -28.64
CA LYS A 81 0.85 -30.66 -29.85
C LYS A 81 0.28 -32.06 -29.57
N GLN A 82 0.71 -32.71 -28.49
CA GLN A 82 0.20 -34.02 -28.08
C GLN A 82 -1.32 -33.97 -27.79
N LEU A 83 -1.79 -32.92 -27.12
CA LEU A 83 -3.22 -32.74 -26.85
C LEU A 83 -4.04 -32.52 -28.14
N ILE A 84 -3.51 -31.74 -29.10
CA ILE A 84 -4.14 -31.53 -30.41
C ILE A 84 -4.22 -32.83 -31.21
N GLU A 85 -3.17 -33.66 -31.15
CA GLU A 85 -3.18 -34.99 -31.79
C GLU A 85 -4.22 -35.92 -31.14
N LYS A 86 -4.37 -35.86 -29.82
CA LYS A 86 -5.33 -36.69 -29.05
C LYS A 86 -6.79 -36.27 -29.25
N PHE A 87 -7.09 -34.96 -29.22
CA PHE A 87 -8.47 -34.45 -29.12
C PHE A 87 -8.97 -33.74 -30.39
N GLY A 88 -8.11 -33.55 -31.39
CA GLY A 88 -8.44 -32.90 -32.66
C GLY A 88 -7.96 -31.46 -32.76
N GLN A 89 -8.22 -30.84 -33.92
CA GLN A 89 -7.67 -29.52 -34.28
C GLN A 89 -8.18 -28.36 -33.40
N ILE A 90 -9.32 -28.53 -32.73
CA ILE A 90 -9.83 -27.64 -31.71
C ILE A 90 -10.65 -28.43 -30.69
N PHE A 91 -10.47 -28.15 -29.41
CA PHE A 91 -11.20 -28.81 -28.33
C PHE A 91 -11.27 -27.92 -27.07
N SER A 92 -12.22 -28.22 -26.18
CA SER A 92 -12.37 -27.51 -24.91
C SER A 92 -11.21 -27.82 -23.96
N ILE A 93 -10.69 -26.80 -23.27
CA ILE A 93 -9.60 -26.95 -22.29
C ILE A 93 -9.96 -27.90 -21.14
N ASN A 94 -11.25 -28.05 -20.84
CA ASN A 94 -11.73 -28.96 -19.80
C ASN A 94 -11.42 -30.45 -20.07
N LYS A 95 -10.99 -30.80 -21.29
CA LYS A 95 -10.53 -32.17 -21.62
C LYS A 95 -9.08 -32.44 -21.22
N VAL A 96 -8.35 -31.42 -20.78
CA VAL A 96 -6.94 -31.56 -20.38
C VAL A 96 -6.89 -32.17 -18.98
N GLU A 97 -6.33 -33.38 -18.91
CA GLU A 97 -6.16 -34.12 -17.65
C GLU A 97 -4.78 -33.87 -17.00
N THR A 98 -3.78 -33.51 -17.82
CA THR A 98 -2.43 -33.20 -17.33
C THR A 98 -2.48 -31.93 -16.48
N PRO A 99 -1.98 -31.96 -15.23
CA PRO A 99 -1.89 -30.76 -14.40
C PRO A 99 -1.09 -29.66 -15.09
N PHE A 100 -1.61 -28.44 -15.03
CA PHE A 100 -0.94 -27.28 -15.61
C PHE A 100 -1.30 -26.01 -14.86
N VAL A 101 -0.43 -25.01 -14.98
CA VAL A 101 -0.63 -23.66 -14.45
C VAL A 101 -0.29 -22.64 -15.51
N SER A 102 -1.02 -21.52 -15.54
CA SER A 102 -0.76 -20.43 -16.47
C SER A 102 -0.49 -19.10 -15.78
N LEU A 103 0.08 -18.16 -16.53
CA LEU A 103 0.26 -16.77 -16.10
C LEU A 103 0.14 -15.85 -17.31
N LEU A 104 -0.65 -14.79 -17.19
CA LEU A 104 -0.58 -13.67 -18.13
C LEU A 104 0.69 -12.87 -17.83
N PRO A 105 1.57 -12.65 -18.81
CA PRO A 105 2.92 -12.11 -18.58
C PRO A 105 2.94 -10.64 -18.12
N GLU A 106 1.83 -9.93 -18.23
CA GLU A 106 1.70 -8.51 -17.88
C GLU A 106 0.42 -8.29 -17.09
N GLU A 107 0.51 -7.45 -16.05
CA GLU A 107 -0.60 -7.10 -15.17
C GLU A 107 -1.80 -6.53 -15.94
N GLU A 108 -1.55 -5.59 -16.87
CA GLU A 108 -2.59 -4.93 -17.67
C GLU A 108 -3.44 -5.91 -18.51
N LEU A 109 -2.89 -7.08 -18.86
CA LEU A 109 -3.62 -8.09 -19.62
C LEU A 109 -4.79 -8.64 -18.83
N TYR A 110 -4.70 -8.73 -17.50
CA TYR A 110 -5.85 -9.09 -16.67
C TYR A 110 -6.97 -8.06 -16.84
N GLY A 111 -6.65 -6.77 -16.78
CA GLY A 111 -7.62 -5.69 -17.04
C GLY A 111 -8.28 -5.79 -18.42
N LYS A 112 -7.49 -6.06 -19.46
CA LYS A 112 -7.98 -6.25 -20.84
C LYS A 112 -8.90 -7.48 -20.97
N VAL A 113 -8.51 -8.61 -20.36
CA VAL A 113 -9.30 -9.85 -20.37
C VAL A 113 -10.63 -9.67 -19.64
N ILE A 114 -10.61 -9.11 -18.43
CA ILE A 114 -11.81 -8.83 -17.64
C ILE A 114 -12.70 -7.80 -18.36
N GLY A 115 -12.12 -6.74 -18.94
CA GLY A 115 -12.88 -5.73 -19.67
C GLY A 115 -13.57 -6.26 -20.93
N LEU A 116 -12.94 -7.19 -21.65
CA LEU A 116 -13.51 -7.77 -22.88
C LEU A 116 -14.52 -8.90 -22.64
N LEU A 117 -14.30 -9.74 -21.63
CA LEU A 117 -15.19 -10.86 -21.31
C LEU A 117 -16.30 -10.48 -20.32
N GLY A 118 -16.11 -9.42 -19.55
CA GLY A 118 -16.85 -9.10 -18.33
C GLY A 118 -16.31 -9.90 -17.13
N PHE A 119 -16.51 -9.37 -15.91
CA PHE A 119 -15.99 -9.93 -14.66
C PHE A 119 -16.24 -11.43 -14.48
N ASN A 120 -17.51 -11.85 -14.54
CA ASN A 120 -17.90 -13.25 -14.33
C ASN A 120 -17.24 -14.23 -15.32
N ASN A 121 -17.29 -13.89 -16.61
CA ASN A 121 -16.73 -14.75 -17.66
C ASN A 121 -15.21 -14.69 -17.71
N GLY A 122 -14.63 -13.53 -17.43
CA GLY A 122 -13.19 -13.34 -17.36
C GLY A 122 -12.55 -14.17 -16.25
N ILE A 123 -13.09 -14.11 -15.03
CA ILE A 123 -12.63 -14.95 -13.92
C ILE A 123 -12.89 -16.44 -14.21
N SER A 124 -14.05 -16.79 -14.78
CA SER A 124 -14.33 -18.17 -15.22
C SER A 124 -13.29 -18.71 -16.22
N ALA A 125 -12.88 -17.88 -17.19
CA ALA A 125 -11.84 -18.26 -18.15
C ALA A 125 -10.47 -18.45 -17.48
N LEU A 126 -10.08 -17.54 -16.58
CA LEU A 126 -8.81 -17.62 -15.85
C LEU A 126 -8.77 -18.85 -14.92
N ARG A 127 -9.88 -19.21 -14.26
CA ARG A 127 -10.00 -20.45 -13.50
C ARG A 127 -9.78 -21.68 -14.39
N LYS A 128 -10.42 -21.74 -15.57
CA LYS A 128 -10.25 -22.85 -16.54
C LYS A 128 -8.85 -22.91 -17.13
N LEU A 129 -8.11 -21.80 -17.12
CA LEU A 129 -6.69 -21.74 -17.48
C LEU A 129 -5.76 -22.08 -16.32
N HIS A 130 -6.28 -22.38 -15.12
CA HIS A 130 -5.49 -22.57 -13.92
C HIS A 130 -4.49 -21.41 -13.73
N ASP A 131 -4.97 -20.18 -13.88
CA ASP A 131 -4.15 -18.98 -13.76
C ASP A 131 -3.57 -18.84 -12.35
N ALA A 132 -2.27 -18.59 -12.25
CA ALA A 132 -1.53 -18.56 -10.99
C ALA A 132 -2.03 -17.50 -10.01
N VAL A 133 -2.50 -16.34 -10.51
CA VAL A 133 -3.05 -15.28 -9.65
C VAL A 133 -4.36 -15.75 -9.03
N VAL A 134 -5.25 -16.32 -9.84
CA VAL A 134 -6.53 -16.84 -9.36
C VAL A 134 -6.34 -18.00 -8.38
N LEU A 135 -5.46 -18.96 -8.70
CA LEU A 135 -5.17 -20.10 -7.83
C LEU A 135 -4.67 -19.67 -6.45
N ARG A 136 -3.72 -18.73 -6.41
CA ARG A 136 -3.15 -18.22 -5.16
C ARG A 136 -4.15 -17.45 -4.31
N LEU A 137 -5.13 -16.79 -4.93
CA LEU A 137 -6.18 -16.06 -4.21
C LEU A 137 -7.28 -16.98 -3.66
N GLU A 138 -7.68 -18.01 -4.41
CA GLU A 138 -8.86 -18.81 -4.09
C GLU A 138 -8.57 -20.04 -3.21
N ASP A 139 -7.44 -20.72 -3.42
CA ASP A 139 -7.10 -21.94 -2.67
C ASP A 139 -5.59 -22.20 -2.63
N GLU A 140 -4.95 -21.80 -1.54
CA GLU A 140 -3.54 -22.07 -1.28
C GLU A 140 -3.20 -23.57 -1.19
N ASN A 141 -4.17 -24.41 -0.82
CA ASN A 141 -3.97 -25.86 -0.63
C ASN A 141 -4.27 -26.68 -1.89
N HIS A 142 -4.72 -26.03 -2.97
CA HIS A 142 -5.00 -26.73 -4.22
C HIS A 142 -3.70 -27.36 -4.77
N PRO A 143 -3.71 -28.61 -5.26
CA PRO A 143 -2.49 -29.25 -5.77
C PRO A 143 -1.76 -28.46 -6.87
N LEU A 144 -2.51 -27.75 -7.71
CA LEU A 144 -1.94 -26.87 -8.75
C LEU A 144 -1.25 -25.63 -8.18
N THR A 145 -1.64 -25.17 -6.99
CA THR A 145 -0.98 -24.04 -6.33
C THR A 145 0.47 -24.39 -5.99
N ASN A 146 0.76 -25.66 -5.65
CA ASN A 146 2.13 -26.14 -5.45
C ASN A 146 3.01 -26.00 -6.69
N LEU A 147 2.44 -26.14 -7.90
CA LEU A 147 3.18 -25.91 -9.15
C LEU A 147 3.62 -24.45 -9.27
N THR A 148 2.90 -23.49 -8.71
CA THR A 148 3.30 -22.07 -8.73
C THR A 148 4.52 -21.76 -7.85
N TYR A 149 4.91 -22.69 -6.97
CA TYR A 149 6.06 -22.56 -6.08
C TYR A 149 7.25 -23.44 -6.50
N SER A 150 7.14 -24.16 -7.63
CA SER A 150 8.21 -25.03 -8.11
C SER A 150 9.35 -24.25 -8.77
N GLU A 151 10.51 -24.91 -8.89
CA GLU A 151 11.67 -24.35 -9.60
C GLU A 151 11.35 -24.11 -11.08
N GLU A 152 10.62 -25.04 -11.69
CA GLU A 152 10.11 -24.99 -13.06
C GLU A 152 9.37 -23.68 -13.32
N PHE A 153 8.46 -23.34 -12.42
CA PHE A 153 7.68 -22.12 -12.49
C PHE A 153 8.56 -20.87 -12.31
N ALA A 154 9.44 -20.86 -11.30
CA ALA A 154 10.32 -19.72 -11.03
C ALA A 154 11.25 -19.41 -12.23
N ILE A 155 11.93 -20.39 -12.81
CA ILE A 155 12.88 -20.11 -13.91
C ILE A 155 12.15 -19.94 -15.25
N GLY A 156 11.07 -20.68 -15.51
CA GLY A 156 10.43 -20.69 -16.82
C GLY A 156 9.30 -19.68 -17.00
N ILE A 157 8.49 -19.43 -15.96
CA ILE A 157 7.34 -18.52 -15.99
C ILE A 157 7.73 -17.12 -15.52
N MET A 158 8.48 -17.01 -14.41
CA MET A 158 8.80 -15.71 -13.78
C MET A 158 9.94 -14.93 -14.46
N ARG A 159 10.61 -15.51 -15.47
CA ARG A 159 11.73 -14.87 -16.17
C ARG A 159 11.36 -13.54 -16.84
N TYR A 160 10.12 -13.37 -17.26
CA TYR A 160 9.69 -12.16 -17.96
C TYR A 160 9.57 -10.98 -16.98
N GLY A 161 10.06 -9.79 -17.36
CA GLY A 161 10.09 -8.63 -16.48
C GLY A 161 8.73 -8.25 -15.88
N GLY A 162 7.63 -8.50 -16.60
CA GLY A 162 6.27 -8.25 -16.11
C GLY A 162 5.67 -9.36 -15.23
N ALA A 163 6.28 -10.55 -15.15
CA ALA A 163 5.68 -11.72 -14.48
C ALA A 163 5.57 -11.53 -12.96
N PHE A 164 6.56 -10.87 -12.35
CA PHE A 164 6.52 -10.50 -10.93
C PHE A 164 5.34 -9.56 -10.63
N SER A 165 5.20 -8.48 -11.42
CA SER A 165 4.06 -7.56 -11.33
C SER A 165 2.75 -8.30 -11.54
N ALA A 166 2.66 -9.13 -12.59
CA ALA A 166 1.46 -9.89 -12.92
C ALA A 166 0.99 -10.76 -11.74
N ILE A 167 1.90 -11.51 -11.09
CA ILE A 167 1.56 -12.34 -9.93
C ILE A 167 1.07 -11.52 -8.75
N ARG A 168 1.81 -10.46 -8.38
CA ARG A 168 1.47 -9.72 -7.16
C ARG A 168 0.24 -8.84 -7.36
N ARG A 169 0.04 -8.35 -8.58
CA ARG A 169 -0.85 -7.21 -8.84
C ARG A 169 -2.00 -7.52 -9.77
N GLY A 170 -1.97 -8.62 -10.54
CA GLY A 170 -3.02 -8.96 -11.49
C GLY A 170 -4.43 -9.00 -10.88
N ALA A 171 -4.51 -9.38 -9.60
CA ALA A 171 -5.74 -9.42 -8.81
C ALA A 171 -6.48 -8.06 -8.74
N ARG A 172 -5.76 -6.94 -8.84
CA ARG A 172 -6.35 -5.59 -8.80
C ARG A 172 -7.35 -5.35 -9.94
N HIS A 173 -7.22 -6.10 -11.02
CA HIS A 173 -8.10 -6.01 -12.17
C HIS A 173 -9.33 -6.94 -12.07
N PHE A 174 -9.44 -7.75 -11.01
CA PHE A 174 -10.58 -8.64 -10.79
C PHE A 174 -11.74 -7.85 -10.22
N THR A 175 -12.30 -6.96 -11.04
CA THR A 175 -13.39 -6.08 -10.65
C THR A 175 -14.45 -5.97 -11.75
N PRO A 176 -15.75 -5.93 -11.40
CA PRO A 176 -16.81 -5.56 -12.34
C PRO A 176 -16.85 -4.05 -12.60
N PHE A 177 -16.09 -3.26 -11.83
CA PHE A 177 -16.10 -1.80 -11.86
C PHE A 177 -14.82 -1.27 -12.51
N SER A 178 -14.81 -1.12 -13.83
CA SER A 178 -13.66 -0.54 -14.53
C SER A 178 -13.46 0.90 -14.10
N ARG A 179 -12.26 1.24 -13.62
CA ARG A 179 -11.91 2.62 -13.24
C ARG A 179 -11.19 3.33 -14.38
N PRO A 180 -11.51 4.60 -14.65
CA PRO A 180 -10.68 5.41 -15.52
C PRO A 180 -9.30 5.61 -14.86
N PRO A 181 -8.24 5.74 -15.66
CA PRO A 181 -6.94 6.10 -15.13
C PRO A 181 -6.99 7.47 -14.46
N VAL A 182 -6.37 7.59 -13.29
CA VAL A 182 -6.24 8.85 -12.57
C VAL A 182 -4.89 9.47 -12.89
N GLU A 183 -4.89 10.64 -13.54
CA GLU A 183 -3.65 11.34 -13.85
C GLU A 183 -3.04 12.06 -12.65
N ASP A 184 -3.86 12.65 -11.77
CA ASP A 184 -3.43 13.30 -10.52
C ASP A 184 -4.59 13.36 -9.52
N SER A 185 -4.36 12.86 -8.30
CA SER A 185 -5.34 12.87 -7.21
C SER A 185 -5.36 14.18 -6.42
N ALA A 186 -4.44 15.12 -6.67
CA ALA A 186 -4.38 16.41 -5.97
C ALA A 186 -5.51 17.36 -6.42
N GLN A 187 -6.72 17.05 -5.99
CA GLN A 187 -7.95 17.77 -6.28
C GLN A 187 -8.76 17.98 -5.01
N LYS A 188 -9.81 18.80 -5.09
CA LYS A 188 -10.72 19.01 -3.96
C LYS A 188 -11.55 17.74 -3.72
N LEU A 189 -11.45 17.19 -2.51
CA LEU A 189 -12.28 16.08 -2.05
C LEU A 189 -13.36 16.63 -1.12
N SER A 190 -14.63 16.55 -1.53
CA SER A 190 -15.76 17.07 -0.76
C SER A 190 -16.85 16.01 -0.62
N PHE A 191 -17.31 15.79 0.61
CA PHE A 191 -18.30 14.76 0.91
C PHE A 191 -19.07 15.07 2.19
N VAL A 192 -20.26 14.48 2.31
CA VAL A 192 -21.09 14.57 3.52
C VAL A 192 -21.09 13.23 4.23
N THR A 193 -20.74 13.21 5.51
CA THR A 193 -20.70 11.97 6.32
C THR A 193 -21.41 12.13 7.65
N LYS A 194 -21.73 11.00 8.29
CA LYS A 194 -22.21 10.93 9.68
C LYS A 194 -21.32 9.92 10.41
N LEU A 195 -20.65 10.35 11.47
CA LEU A 195 -19.87 9.43 12.29
C LEU A 195 -20.79 8.63 13.23
N PRO A 196 -20.44 7.38 13.62
CA PRO A 196 -21.30 6.53 14.44
C PRO A 196 -21.77 7.16 15.76
N ASN A 197 -20.93 8.00 16.37
CA ASN A 197 -21.21 8.67 17.64
C ASN A 197 -21.80 10.07 17.47
N SER A 198 -22.18 10.45 16.23
CA SER A 198 -22.67 11.78 15.88
C SER A 198 -24.18 11.78 15.59
N THR A 199 -24.87 12.82 16.05
CA THR A 199 -26.29 13.08 15.76
C THR A 199 -26.49 13.89 14.48
N ASN A 200 -25.51 14.71 14.10
CA ASN A 200 -25.52 15.51 12.88
C ASN A 200 -24.69 14.87 11.76
N LYS A 201 -25.06 15.22 10.52
CA LYS A 201 -24.19 15.08 9.34
C LYS A 201 -23.22 16.25 9.30
N ILE A 202 -22.05 16.00 8.72
CA ILE A 202 -20.98 16.97 8.54
C ILE A 202 -20.59 17.02 7.07
N GLU A 203 -20.41 18.22 6.54
CA GLU A 203 -19.79 18.42 5.24
C GLU A 203 -18.30 18.62 5.44
N VAL A 204 -17.50 17.79 4.77
CA VAL A 204 -16.04 17.80 4.87
C VAL A 204 -15.46 18.17 3.53
N CYS A 205 -14.54 19.13 3.55
CA CYS A 205 -13.82 19.61 2.39
C CYS A 205 -12.31 19.59 2.64
N LEU A 206 -11.62 18.69 1.93
CA LEU A 206 -10.16 18.59 1.89
C LEU A 206 -9.68 19.10 0.54
N ASP A 207 -8.86 20.15 0.54
CA ASP A 207 -8.41 20.81 -0.70
C ASP A 207 -6.92 20.57 -0.92
N PHE A 208 -6.62 19.64 -1.84
CA PHE A 208 -5.27 19.30 -2.29
C PHE A 208 -4.83 20.08 -3.55
N GLY A 209 -5.63 21.07 -3.97
CA GLY A 209 -5.31 21.92 -5.12
C GLY A 209 -4.03 22.74 -4.92
N LYS A 210 -3.51 23.30 -6.00
CA LYS A 210 -2.28 24.11 -5.96
C LYS A 210 -2.52 25.42 -5.19
N LYS A 211 -1.80 25.62 -4.08
CA LYS A 211 -1.80 26.88 -3.31
C LYS A 211 -0.59 27.74 -3.69
N LEU A 212 -0.63 29.03 -3.33
CA LEU A 212 0.36 30.06 -3.73
C LEU A 212 1.81 29.72 -3.32
N ILE A 213 2.00 29.02 -2.19
CA ILE A 213 3.33 28.73 -1.62
C ILE A 213 3.61 27.22 -1.56
N PHE A 214 2.58 26.38 -1.46
CA PHE A 214 2.73 24.95 -1.24
C PHE A 214 1.83 24.15 -2.20
N ARG A 215 2.37 23.05 -2.74
CA ARG A 215 1.54 22.01 -3.35
C ARG A 215 1.31 20.94 -2.29
N ASP A 216 0.30 21.14 -1.48
CA ASP A 216 0.04 20.28 -0.33
C ASP A 216 -0.77 19.05 -0.76
N ARG A 217 -0.12 17.89 -0.65
CA ARG A 217 -0.72 16.58 -0.94
C ARG A 217 -1.16 15.84 0.32
N ILE A 218 -1.04 16.47 1.48
CA ILE A 218 -1.31 15.88 2.79
C ILE A 218 -2.39 16.71 3.49
N ALA A 219 -3.44 16.04 3.96
CA ALA A 219 -4.40 16.58 4.91
C ALA A 219 -4.20 15.93 6.26
N VAL A 220 -4.31 16.70 7.34
CA VAL A 220 -4.10 16.22 8.71
C VAL A 220 -5.38 16.43 9.51
N LEU A 221 -5.89 15.34 10.07
CA LEU A 221 -7.02 15.32 10.98
C LEU A 221 -6.52 15.19 12.41
N VAL A 222 -6.79 16.20 13.21
CA VAL A 222 -6.49 16.25 14.65
C VAL A 222 -7.77 16.30 15.46
N GLY A 223 -7.72 15.93 16.74
CA GLY A 223 -8.86 16.01 17.64
C GLY A 223 -8.64 15.15 18.86
N GLN A 224 -9.35 15.40 19.97
CA GLN A 224 -9.18 14.67 21.24
C GLN A 224 -9.42 13.16 21.10
N ASN A 225 -8.95 12.38 22.09
CA ASN A 225 -9.13 10.92 22.10
C ASN A 225 -10.64 10.58 22.05
N GLY A 226 -11.02 9.62 21.21
CA GLY A 226 -12.42 9.19 21.09
C GLY A 226 -13.33 10.12 20.25
N THR A 227 -12.80 11.19 19.65
CA THR A 227 -13.56 12.09 18.75
C THR A 227 -14.01 11.44 17.44
N GLY A 228 -13.44 10.29 17.08
CA GLY A 228 -13.86 9.50 15.91
C GLY A 228 -12.94 9.57 14.68
N LYS A 229 -11.67 9.99 14.82
CA LYS A 229 -10.71 10.08 13.69
C LYS A 229 -10.55 8.77 12.91
N THR A 230 -10.27 7.65 13.59
CA THR A 230 -10.21 6.31 12.99
C THR A 230 -11.51 5.93 12.28
N GLN A 231 -12.67 6.28 12.87
CA GLN A 231 -13.97 6.03 12.25
C GLN A 231 -14.22 6.91 11.04
N PHE A 232 -13.69 8.13 11.04
CA PHE A 232 -13.73 9.03 9.88
C PHE A 232 -12.92 8.46 8.71
N LEU A 233 -11.68 8.02 8.94
CA LEU A 233 -10.86 7.36 7.92
C LEU A 233 -11.55 6.08 7.41
N LYS A 234 -12.16 5.29 8.31
CA LYS A 234 -12.94 4.11 7.93
C LYS A 234 -14.15 4.46 7.05
N SER A 235 -14.84 5.56 7.37
CA SER A 235 -15.97 6.04 6.57
C SER A 235 -15.55 6.40 5.14
N LEU A 236 -14.35 6.95 4.93
CA LEU A 236 -13.83 7.22 3.59
C LEU A 236 -13.72 5.94 2.75
N ILE A 237 -13.23 4.85 3.36
CA ILE A 237 -13.14 3.54 2.71
C ILE A 237 -14.54 3.03 2.37
N ASP A 238 -15.49 3.12 3.30
CA ASP A 238 -16.89 2.70 3.06
C ASP A 238 -17.54 3.50 1.93
N GLY A 239 -17.23 4.80 1.86
CA GLY A 239 -17.66 5.67 0.77
C GLY A 239 -17.19 5.19 -0.59
N LEU A 240 -15.88 4.94 -0.70
CA LEU A 240 -15.26 4.50 -1.95
C LEU A 240 -15.77 3.13 -2.41
N ILE A 241 -16.15 2.25 -1.48
CA ILE A 241 -16.83 0.98 -1.79
C ILE A 241 -18.25 1.26 -2.30
N SER A 242 -19.02 2.08 -1.58
CA SER A 242 -20.43 2.37 -1.88
C SER A 242 -20.65 3.18 -3.17
N GLU A 243 -19.66 3.92 -3.66
CA GLU A 243 -19.75 4.61 -4.95
C GLU A 243 -20.01 3.64 -6.12
N TYR A 244 -19.66 2.36 -5.92
CA TYR A 244 -19.79 1.30 -6.93
C TYR A 244 -20.72 0.15 -6.51
N SER A 245 -21.27 0.17 -5.30
CA SER A 245 -22.16 -0.89 -4.81
C SER A 245 -23.50 -0.34 -4.32
N ASP A 246 -24.61 -1.03 -4.61
CA ASP A 246 -25.94 -0.69 -4.07
C ASP A 246 -26.03 -0.86 -2.53
N ASP A 247 -25.03 -1.47 -1.90
CA ASP A 247 -24.90 -1.59 -0.44
C ASP A 247 -24.47 -0.26 0.19
N THR A 248 -25.43 0.61 0.49
CA THR A 248 -25.19 1.84 1.25
C THR A 248 -25.24 1.54 2.74
N THR A 249 -24.13 1.68 3.46
CA THR A 249 -24.16 1.70 4.94
C THR A 249 -24.69 3.06 5.42
N GLU A 250 -25.35 3.11 6.60
CA GLU A 250 -25.85 4.38 7.18
C GLU A 250 -24.75 5.46 7.31
N PHE A 251 -23.51 5.02 7.46
CA PHE A 251 -22.33 5.84 7.71
C PHE A 251 -21.44 6.06 6.47
N ALA A 252 -21.82 5.52 5.31
CA ALA A 252 -21.08 5.77 4.08
C ALA A 252 -21.18 7.25 3.70
N PRO A 253 -20.06 7.95 3.46
CA PRO A 253 -20.07 9.33 3.02
C PRO A 253 -20.65 9.42 1.62
N HIS A 254 -21.40 10.50 1.38
CA HIS A 254 -21.85 10.89 0.05
C HIS A 254 -20.85 11.87 -0.55
N PHE A 255 -20.05 11.43 -1.52
CA PHE A 255 -19.14 12.30 -2.25
C PHE A 255 -19.92 13.30 -3.12
N LEU A 256 -19.61 14.59 -2.96
CA LEU A 256 -20.24 15.67 -3.74
C LEU A 256 -19.69 15.74 -5.17
N SER A 257 -18.55 15.12 -5.42
CA SER A 257 -17.91 14.94 -6.71
C SER A 257 -17.16 13.60 -6.72
N PRO A 258 -17.05 12.90 -7.87
CA PRO A 258 -16.34 11.62 -7.94
C PRO A 258 -14.92 11.73 -7.38
N ALA A 259 -14.54 10.77 -6.54
CA ALA A 259 -13.21 10.75 -5.97
C ALA A 259 -12.22 10.21 -7.01
N ASN A 260 -11.29 11.06 -7.47
CA ASN A 260 -10.23 10.67 -8.40
C ASN A 260 -9.13 9.89 -7.66
N ILE A 261 -9.46 8.68 -7.21
CA ILE A 261 -8.60 7.79 -6.43
C ILE A 261 -8.53 6.45 -7.16
N HIS A 262 -7.32 6.08 -7.57
CA HIS A 262 -7.09 4.82 -8.26
C HIS A 262 -6.89 3.67 -7.26
N ARG A 263 -6.20 3.92 -6.15
CA ARG A 263 -5.84 2.92 -5.13
C ARG A 263 -5.83 3.53 -3.74
N THR A 264 -6.20 2.76 -2.73
CA THR A 264 -6.22 3.18 -1.33
C THR A 264 -5.29 2.32 -0.50
N LEU A 265 -4.32 2.94 0.19
CA LEU A 265 -3.39 2.26 1.08
C LEU A 265 -3.65 2.74 2.51
N VAL A 266 -3.83 1.82 3.45
CA VAL A 266 -4.10 2.15 4.86
C VAL A 266 -2.92 1.72 5.71
N PHE A 267 -2.36 2.65 6.48
CA PHE A 267 -1.33 2.41 7.47
C PHE A 267 -1.89 2.72 8.85
N SER A 268 -1.92 1.74 9.75
CA SER A 268 -2.49 1.93 11.09
C SER A 268 -1.55 1.41 12.16
N SER A 269 -1.30 2.26 13.15
CA SER A 269 -0.65 1.92 14.41
C SER A 269 -1.63 1.48 15.49
N VAL A 270 -2.94 1.64 15.25
CA VAL A 270 -4.02 1.41 16.22
C VAL A 270 -4.36 -0.08 16.27
N PRO A 271 -4.13 -0.80 17.39
CA PRO A 271 -4.29 -2.26 17.44
C PRO A 271 -5.73 -2.74 17.19
N THR A 272 -6.72 -1.95 17.61
CA THR A 272 -8.15 -2.26 17.50
C THR A 272 -8.83 -1.47 16.40
N ASP A 273 -8.10 -1.10 15.35
CA ASP A 273 -8.69 -0.39 14.22
C ASP A 273 -9.79 -1.23 13.53
N PRO A 274 -10.82 -0.58 12.97
CA PRO A 274 -11.94 -1.23 12.28
C PRO A 274 -11.65 -1.45 10.79
N TYR A 275 -10.41 -1.28 10.32
CA TYR A 275 -10.10 -1.36 8.90
C TYR A 275 -10.18 -2.81 8.42
N PRO A 276 -10.73 -3.05 7.20
CA PRO A 276 -10.68 -4.37 6.61
C PRO A 276 -9.23 -4.80 6.44
N ARG A 277 -8.89 -6.01 6.87
CA ARG A 277 -7.52 -6.55 6.73
C ARG A 277 -7.21 -6.97 5.29
N SER A 278 -8.25 -7.29 4.52
CA SER A 278 -8.17 -7.60 3.10
C SER A 278 -9.50 -7.22 2.44
N LEU A 279 -9.45 -6.76 1.19
CA LEU A 279 -10.60 -6.48 0.34
C LEU A 279 -10.25 -6.84 -1.10
N GLY A 280 -11.01 -7.76 -1.70
CA GLY A 280 -10.87 -8.03 -3.13
C GLY A 280 -11.32 -6.85 -4.01
N ALA A 281 -10.64 -6.65 -5.13
CA ALA A 281 -10.90 -5.56 -6.07
C ALA A 281 -12.36 -5.53 -6.61
N TRP A 282 -13.05 -6.67 -6.55
CA TRP A 282 -14.47 -6.81 -6.89
C TRP A 282 -15.41 -6.05 -5.96
N LYS A 283 -14.93 -5.52 -4.84
CA LYS A 283 -15.69 -4.60 -3.98
C LYS A 283 -15.70 -3.16 -4.48
N GLY A 284 -15.08 -2.86 -5.63
CA GLY A 284 -15.08 -1.52 -6.19
C GLY A 284 -13.94 -0.63 -5.69
N ILE A 285 -13.04 -1.14 -4.83
CA ILE A 285 -11.83 -0.46 -4.35
C ILE A 285 -10.57 -1.33 -4.59
N ASP A 286 -9.44 -0.71 -4.95
CA ASP A 286 -8.11 -1.35 -4.94
C ASP A 286 -7.45 -0.95 -3.62
N TYR A 287 -7.22 -1.91 -2.73
CA TYR A 287 -7.05 -1.67 -1.31
C TYR A 287 -5.98 -2.57 -0.70
N ASP A 288 -5.05 -1.98 0.03
CA ASP A 288 -4.16 -2.70 0.93
C ASP A 288 -4.17 -2.10 2.34
N TYR A 289 -4.06 -2.99 3.32
CA TYR A 289 -3.93 -2.63 4.73
C TYR A 289 -2.56 -3.05 5.27
N PHE A 290 -1.88 -2.11 5.92
CA PHE A 290 -0.55 -2.29 6.50
C PHE A 290 -0.56 -1.94 8.00
N PRO A 291 -0.45 -2.94 8.89
CA PRO A 291 -0.28 -2.69 10.31
C PRO A 291 1.15 -2.23 10.59
N LEU A 292 1.31 -1.09 11.28
CA LEU A 292 2.63 -0.59 11.69
C LEU A 292 3.10 -1.27 12.99
N ASN A 293 2.18 -1.54 13.92
CA ASN A 293 2.44 -2.05 15.28
C ASN A 293 1.84 -3.45 15.53
N SER A 294 2.27 -4.47 14.79
CA SER A 294 1.80 -5.85 14.99
C SER A 294 2.88 -6.77 15.58
N SER A 295 2.44 -7.82 16.27
CA SER A 295 3.28 -8.81 16.97
C SER A 295 4.12 -9.64 15.99
N ARG A 296 5.27 -10.17 16.46
CA ARG A 296 6.30 -10.86 15.65
C ARG A 296 5.82 -12.03 14.76
N HIS A 297 4.63 -12.60 14.99
CA HIS A 297 4.16 -13.79 14.26
C HIS A 297 3.22 -13.52 13.08
N ASP A 298 2.51 -12.39 13.04
CA ASP A 298 1.61 -12.01 11.93
C ASP A 298 2.32 -11.10 10.89
N THR A 299 3.62 -10.84 11.08
CA THR A 299 4.30 -9.63 10.56
C THR A 299 5.51 -9.84 9.69
N SER A 300 6.08 -11.05 9.64
CA SER A 300 7.23 -11.31 8.77
C SER A 300 6.81 -11.33 7.30
N SER A 301 5.59 -11.79 6.99
CA SER A 301 5.13 -11.96 5.61
C SER A 301 4.99 -10.64 4.86
N THR A 302 4.22 -9.67 5.37
CA THR A 302 3.92 -8.43 4.60
C THR A 302 5.13 -7.51 4.43
N LEU A 303 6.03 -7.45 5.42
CA LEU A 303 7.29 -6.73 5.25
C LEU A 303 8.17 -7.46 4.23
N LEU A 304 8.34 -8.77 4.36
CA LEU A 304 9.15 -9.55 3.43
C LEU A 304 8.62 -9.48 2.00
N GLU A 305 7.29 -9.55 1.80
CA GLU A 305 6.63 -9.33 0.52
C GLU A 305 7.00 -7.98 -0.09
N ALA A 306 6.96 -6.90 0.70
CA ALA A 306 7.37 -5.57 0.25
C ALA A 306 8.88 -5.48 -0.05
N LEU A 307 9.74 -6.20 0.68
CA LEU A 307 11.18 -6.22 0.37
C LEU A 307 11.48 -7.00 -0.91
N VAL A 308 10.87 -8.19 -1.07
CA VAL A 308 10.97 -9.01 -2.27
C VAL A 308 10.44 -8.23 -3.48
N ALA A 309 9.30 -7.55 -3.33
CA ALA A 309 8.77 -6.63 -4.33
C ALA A 309 9.80 -5.63 -4.85
N LEU A 310 10.47 -4.93 -3.94
CA LEU A 310 11.48 -3.92 -4.27
C LEU A 310 12.67 -4.52 -5.00
N CYS A 311 13.10 -5.72 -4.61
CA CYS A 311 14.23 -6.41 -5.24
C CYS A 311 13.95 -6.90 -6.67
N PHE A 312 12.75 -7.46 -6.92
CA PHE A 312 12.54 -8.29 -8.10
C PHE A 312 11.63 -7.69 -9.18
N GLU A 313 10.75 -6.73 -8.88
CA GLU A 313 9.81 -6.21 -9.89
C GLU A 313 10.43 -5.27 -10.93
N ASN A 314 11.67 -4.81 -10.74
CA ASN A 314 12.35 -3.85 -11.64
C ASN A 314 11.51 -2.59 -11.98
N ASP A 315 10.56 -2.25 -11.11
CA ASP A 315 9.64 -1.12 -11.28
C ASP A 315 10.32 0.24 -11.06
N ARG A 316 9.83 1.23 -11.79
CA ARG A 316 10.31 2.62 -11.73
C ARG A 316 9.19 3.58 -11.40
N VAL A 317 9.55 4.66 -10.69
CA VAL A 317 8.68 5.79 -10.42
C VAL A 317 9.20 7.00 -11.20
N GLN A 318 8.30 7.72 -11.87
CA GLN A 318 8.63 8.95 -12.56
C GLN A 318 8.56 10.13 -11.60
N PHE A 319 9.67 10.81 -11.38
CA PHE A 319 9.73 12.05 -10.61
C PHE A 319 9.41 13.27 -11.48
N ALA A 320 9.04 14.37 -10.83
CA ALA A 320 8.85 15.66 -11.49
C ALA A 320 10.13 16.05 -12.26
N GLY A 321 10.02 16.24 -13.58
CA GLY A 321 11.16 16.46 -14.48
C GLY A 321 11.45 15.28 -15.42
N GLY A 322 10.72 14.17 -15.31
CA GLY A 322 10.82 13.02 -16.22
C GLY A 322 11.93 12.03 -15.90
N MET A 323 12.60 12.19 -14.75
CA MET A 323 13.61 11.23 -14.28
C MET A 323 12.90 9.99 -13.72
N GLU A 324 13.27 8.82 -14.24
CA GLU A 324 12.81 7.53 -13.71
C GLU A 324 13.81 6.97 -12.71
N ILE A 325 13.34 6.67 -11.50
CA ILE A 325 14.15 6.08 -10.44
C ILE A 325 13.55 4.73 -10.07
N LYS A 326 14.40 3.70 -9.91
CA LYS A 326 13.94 2.38 -9.42
C LYS A 326 13.40 2.52 -8.00
N ARG A 327 12.30 1.83 -7.70
CA ARG A 327 11.71 1.80 -6.34
C ARG A 327 12.74 1.38 -5.27
N LEU A 328 13.57 0.38 -5.58
CA LEU A 328 14.66 -0.06 -4.70
C LEU A 328 15.66 1.06 -4.37
N ALA A 329 16.00 1.92 -5.33
CA ALA A 329 16.95 3.01 -5.09
C ALA A 329 16.41 4.04 -4.09
N ILE A 330 15.12 4.39 -4.19
CA ILE A 330 14.45 5.27 -3.22
C ILE A 330 14.48 4.63 -1.82
N PHE A 331 14.24 3.32 -1.75
CA PHE A 331 14.24 2.59 -0.49
C PHE A 331 15.65 2.51 0.13
N VAL A 332 16.69 2.24 -0.66
CA VAL A 332 18.08 2.18 -0.20
C VAL A 332 18.55 3.53 0.34
N GLU A 333 18.22 4.65 -0.31
CA GLU A 333 18.51 5.99 0.22
C GLU A 333 17.90 6.20 1.62
N MET A 334 16.70 5.66 1.85
CA MET A 334 16.06 5.73 3.16
C MET A 334 16.70 4.81 4.20
N LEU A 335 17.13 3.61 3.80
CA LEU A 335 17.88 2.73 4.70
C LEU A 335 19.18 3.38 5.17
N GLU A 336 19.88 4.10 4.30
CA GLU A 336 21.09 4.85 4.66
C GLU A 336 20.80 5.96 5.69
N LYS A 337 19.70 6.72 5.51
CA LYS A 337 19.29 7.75 6.48
C LYS A 337 18.93 7.18 7.86
N LEU A 338 18.42 5.94 7.89
CA LEU A 338 17.98 5.25 9.10
C LEU A 338 19.06 4.36 9.74
N ASP A 339 20.27 4.26 9.15
CA ASP A 339 21.32 3.32 9.59
C ASP A 339 20.86 1.85 9.56
N LEU A 340 20.10 1.50 8.51
CA LEU A 340 19.51 0.17 8.25
C LEU A 340 19.94 -0.39 6.87
N ASP A 341 21.01 0.13 6.27
CA ASP A 341 21.53 -0.24 4.95
C ASP A 341 21.94 -1.73 4.85
N ARG A 342 22.24 -2.36 5.99
CA ARG A 342 22.57 -3.78 6.12
C ARG A 342 21.36 -4.66 6.36
N LEU A 343 20.30 -4.42 5.60
CA LEU A 343 19.08 -5.21 5.60
C LEU A 343 19.24 -6.45 4.71
N TYR A 344 18.87 -7.60 5.25
CA TYR A 344 19.03 -8.91 4.62
C TYR A 344 17.70 -9.67 4.56
N ILE A 345 17.45 -10.29 3.41
CA ILE A 345 16.28 -11.13 3.12
C ILE A 345 16.65 -12.59 3.36
N PRO A 346 15.79 -13.39 4.04
CA PRO A 346 16.05 -14.78 4.35
C PRO A 346 15.89 -15.70 3.14
N LEU A 347 16.75 -16.71 3.06
CA LEU A 347 16.70 -17.81 2.12
C LEU A 347 16.49 -19.13 2.86
N ARG A 348 15.84 -20.09 2.17
CA ARG A 348 15.67 -21.47 2.60
C ARG A 348 17.05 -22.12 2.70
N GLN A 349 17.12 -23.19 3.49
CA GLN A 349 18.35 -23.95 3.64
C GLN A 349 18.83 -24.48 2.29
N ARG A 350 20.09 -24.17 1.97
CA ARG A 350 20.71 -24.47 0.67
C ARG A 350 21.33 -25.87 0.67
N SER A 351 21.31 -26.55 -0.47
CA SER A 351 22.07 -27.79 -0.69
C SER A 351 23.56 -27.48 -0.89
N ASP A 352 24.43 -28.46 -0.68
CA ASP A 352 25.89 -28.29 -0.82
C ASP A 352 26.32 -27.87 -2.25
N ASP A 353 25.49 -28.18 -3.25
CA ASP A 353 25.72 -27.86 -4.67
C ASP A 353 25.17 -26.48 -5.10
N ASP A 354 24.57 -25.71 -4.19
CA ASP A 354 23.98 -24.40 -4.52
C ASP A 354 25.04 -23.31 -4.67
N ASP A 355 25.11 -22.68 -5.84
CA ASP A 355 26.14 -21.73 -6.25
C ASP A 355 25.67 -20.25 -6.29
N LEU A 356 24.47 -19.95 -5.77
CA LEU A 356 23.99 -18.56 -5.61
C LEU A 356 25.05 -17.69 -4.86
N PRO A 357 25.58 -16.62 -5.51
CA PRO A 357 26.68 -15.85 -4.97
C PRO A 357 26.22 -14.87 -3.89
N ASN A 358 27.17 -14.37 -3.08
CA ASN A 358 26.98 -13.30 -2.08
C ASN A 358 25.92 -13.60 -0.99
N VAL A 359 25.64 -14.89 -0.76
CA VAL A 359 24.81 -15.33 0.36
C VAL A 359 25.61 -15.25 1.66
N LYS A 360 25.01 -14.65 2.69
CA LYS A 360 25.54 -14.64 4.06
C LYS A 360 24.88 -15.72 4.89
N VAL A 361 25.67 -16.42 5.70
CA VAL A 361 25.16 -17.41 6.65
C VAL A 361 25.29 -16.85 8.07
N VAL A 362 24.18 -16.78 8.79
CA VAL A 362 24.09 -16.25 10.16
C VAL A 362 23.30 -17.24 11.00
N ASN A 363 23.90 -17.76 12.07
CA ASN A 363 23.28 -18.78 12.94
C ASN A 363 22.74 -20.02 12.19
N GLY A 364 23.37 -20.39 11.06
CA GLY A 364 22.94 -21.53 10.22
C GLY A 364 21.90 -21.18 9.16
N ASP A 365 21.38 -19.96 9.17
CA ASP A 365 20.39 -19.47 8.21
C ASP A 365 21.05 -18.65 7.10
N SER A 366 20.55 -18.80 5.86
CA SER A 366 21.08 -18.13 4.68
C SER A 366 20.32 -16.83 4.38
N TYR A 367 21.03 -15.80 3.93
CA TYR A 367 20.45 -14.49 3.63
C TYR A 367 21.11 -13.81 2.44
N ILE A 368 20.37 -12.94 1.75
CA ILE A 368 20.89 -12.05 0.70
C ILE A 368 20.71 -10.58 1.10
N TRP A 369 21.64 -9.73 0.69
CA TRP A 369 21.53 -8.29 0.92
C TRP A 369 20.40 -7.70 0.07
N ILE A 370 19.65 -6.74 0.61
CA ILE A 370 18.52 -6.11 -0.09
C ILE A 370 18.94 -5.44 -1.40
N ASN A 371 20.13 -4.84 -1.44
CA ASN A 371 20.65 -4.14 -2.61
C ASN A 371 21.61 -5.04 -3.43
N GLN A 372 21.40 -6.35 -3.38
CA GLN A 372 22.23 -7.30 -4.11
C GLN A 372 21.92 -7.26 -5.61
N ASP A 373 22.90 -6.86 -6.41
CA ASP A 373 22.83 -7.01 -7.86
C ASP A 373 23.09 -8.46 -8.27
N PHE A 374 22.11 -9.04 -8.98
CA PHE A 374 22.20 -10.37 -9.57
C PHE A 374 22.05 -10.30 -11.09
N ASN A 375 22.63 -11.28 -11.79
CA ASN A 375 22.21 -11.57 -13.16
C ASN A 375 20.82 -12.20 -13.15
N GLU A 376 20.15 -12.22 -14.30
CA GLU A 376 18.77 -12.69 -14.43
C GLU A 376 18.54 -14.09 -13.82
N LEU A 377 19.40 -15.07 -14.13
CA LEU A 377 19.28 -16.44 -13.61
C LEU A 377 19.39 -16.46 -12.08
N ASN A 378 20.36 -15.75 -11.51
CA ASN A 378 20.55 -15.67 -10.07
C ASN A 378 19.41 -14.90 -9.38
N SER A 379 18.80 -13.90 -10.02
CA SER A 379 17.59 -13.25 -9.49
C SER A 379 16.43 -14.24 -9.37
N LEU A 380 16.21 -15.10 -10.37
CA LEU A 380 15.14 -16.10 -10.35
C LEU A 380 15.40 -17.18 -9.29
N ARG A 381 16.65 -17.65 -9.18
CA ARG A 381 17.07 -18.59 -8.13
C ARG A 381 16.92 -17.97 -6.74
N ALA A 382 17.37 -16.74 -6.54
CA ALA A 382 17.22 -16.02 -5.27
C ALA A 382 15.76 -15.90 -4.85
N TYR A 383 14.88 -15.50 -5.78
CA TYR A 383 13.43 -15.40 -5.52
C TYR A 383 12.81 -16.76 -5.13
N GLN A 384 13.17 -17.83 -5.83
CA GLN A 384 12.68 -19.19 -5.51
C GLN A 384 13.13 -19.65 -4.12
N GLN A 385 14.34 -19.26 -3.73
CA GLN A 385 14.94 -19.65 -2.47
C GLN A 385 14.45 -18.80 -1.29
N ILE A 386 13.62 -17.78 -1.46
CA ILE A 386 13.12 -16.95 -0.36
C ILE A 386 12.41 -17.82 0.71
N ASP A 387 12.82 -17.63 1.97
CA ASP A 387 12.15 -18.27 3.11
C ASP A 387 11.07 -17.35 3.69
N TRP A 388 9.86 -17.53 3.19
CA TRP A 388 8.67 -16.79 3.61
C TRP A 388 8.27 -17.02 5.08
N ALA A 389 8.80 -18.05 5.73
CA ALA A 389 8.52 -18.35 7.14
C ALA A 389 9.43 -17.55 8.11
N LYS A 390 10.47 -16.87 7.59
CA LYS A 390 11.44 -16.12 8.40
C LYS A 390 11.31 -14.62 8.19
N ALA A 391 11.71 -13.86 9.20
CA ALA A 391 11.78 -12.42 9.11
C ALA A 391 13.10 -11.96 8.45
N PRO A 392 13.10 -10.82 7.75
CA PRO A 392 14.34 -10.15 7.37
C PRO A 392 15.13 -9.72 8.61
N ILE A 393 16.44 -9.62 8.48
CA ILE A 393 17.35 -9.24 9.57
C ILE A 393 18.19 -8.03 9.17
N VAL A 394 18.61 -7.24 10.17
CA VAL A 394 19.61 -6.19 10.00
C VAL A 394 20.88 -6.65 10.69
N LEU A 395 22.03 -6.45 10.05
CA LEU A 395 23.35 -6.81 10.60
C LEU A 395 24.11 -5.56 11.06
N ASP A 396 24.87 -5.67 12.14
CA ASP A 396 25.79 -4.63 12.62
C ASP A 396 27.16 -4.63 11.89
N ASP A 397 28.13 -3.83 12.37
CA ASP A 397 29.51 -3.76 11.84
C ASP A 397 30.27 -5.08 11.97
N ASN A 398 29.89 -5.91 12.93
CA ASN A 398 30.51 -7.20 13.21
C ASN A 398 29.78 -8.35 12.52
N LEU A 399 28.82 -8.06 11.64
CA LEU A 399 27.97 -9.04 10.95
C LEU A 399 27.11 -9.89 11.89
N LEU A 400 26.75 -9.34 13.05
CA LEU A 400 25.83 -9.95 14.00
C LEU A 400 24.42 -9.39 13.84
N PRO A 401 23.35 -10.18 14.11
CA PRO A 401 21.99 -9.67 14.12
C PRO A 401 21.83 -8.49 15.09
N ARG A 402 21.30 -7.38 14.57
CA ARG A 402 20.92 -6.18 15.33
C ARG A 402 19.43 -6.22 15.61
N ASP A 403 19.06 -6.11 16.88
CA ASP A 403 17.67 -5.87 17.26
C ASP A 403 17.28 -4.43 16.92
N LEU A 404 16.18 -4.26 16.20
CA LEU A 404 15.61 -2.95 15.89
C LEU A 404 14.70 -2.48 17.04
N SER A 405 14.78 -1.19 17.36
CA SER A 405 13.76 -0.55 18.19
C SER A 405 12.39 -0.60 17.50
N SER A 406 11.31 -0.46 18.27
CA SER A 406 9.96 -0.41 17.71
C SER A 406 9.80 0.71 16.67
N GLY A 407 10.47 1.85 16.88
CA GLY A 407 10.43 2.97 15.94
C GLY A 407 11.19 2.70 14.63
N GLU A 408 12.38 2.11 14.70
CA GLU A 408 13.12 1.70 13.49
C GLU A 408 12.35 0.67 12.67
N LEU A 409 11.75 -0.33 13.33
CA LEU A 409 10.95 -1.34 12.66
C LEU A 409 9.68 -0.74 12.02
N ALA A 410 9.00 0.19 12.70
CA ALA A 410 7.85 0.88 12.15
C ALA A 410 8.22 1.72 10.91
N MET A 411 9.35 2.44 10.97
CA MET A 411 9.88 3.20 9.82
C MET A 411 10.27 2.30 8.65
N LEU A 412 10.95 1.18 8.92
CA LEU A 412 11.32 0.19 7.92
C LEU A 412 10.07 -0.36 7.22
N ARG A 413 9.03 -0.72 7.99
CA ARG A 413 7.75 -1.20 7.46
C ARG A 413 7.07 -0.16 6.59
N PHE A 414 6.88 1.05 7.12
CA PHE A 414 6.26 2.13 6.39
C PHE A 414 6.99 2.40 5.07
N ALA A 415 8.32 2.55 5.10
CA ALA A 415 9.11 2.80 3.90
C ALA A 415 9.00 1.66 2.89
N ALA A 416 9.23 0.41 3.30
CA ALA A 416 9.18 -0.73 2.40
C ALA A 416 7.78 -0.89 1.76
N GLN A 417 6.72 -0.87 2.58
CA GLN A 417 5.36 -1.12 2.16
C GLN A 417 4.80 0.03 1.31
N SER A 418 5.01 1.29 1.73
CA SER A 418 4.56 2.44 0.94
C SER A 418 5.25 2.51 -0.41
N ILE A 419 6.58 2.33 -0.46
CA ILE A 419 7.34 2.37 -1.72
C ILE A 419 7.00 1.17 -2.61
N ALA A 420 6.74 -0.02 -2.07
CA ALA A 420 6.38 -1.20 -2.86
C ALA A 420 4.94 -1.17 -3.40
N ALA A 421 4.01 -0.53 -2.67
CA ALA A 421 2.59 -0.56 -2.97
C ALA A 421 2.07 0.67 -3.71
N ILE A 422 2.65 1.86 -3.52
CA ILE A 422 2.10 3.11 -4.07
C ILE A 422 2.06 3.10 -5.60
N GLU A 423 0.93 3.52 -6.18
CA GLU A 423 0.75 3.68 -7.63
C GLU A 423 0.36 5.13 -7.95
N THR A 424 0.33 5.45 -9.24
CA THR A 424 -0.13 6.78 -9.66
C THR A 424 -1.57 7.01 -9.20
N GLY A 425 -1.83 8.16 -8.57
CA GLY A 425 -3.17 8.53 -8.12
C GLY A 425 -3.68 7.71 -6.93
N SER A 426 -2.80 7.36 -5.98
CA SER A 426 -3.17 6.67 -4.74
C SER A 426 -3.66 7.64 -3.66
N LEU A 427 -4.53 7.15 -2.76
CA LEU A 427 -4.88 7.74 -1.49
C LEU A 427 -4.20 6.95 -0.37
N LEU A 428 -3.36 7.60 0.43
CA LEU A 428 -2.77 7.02 1.63
C LEU A 428 -3.57 7.48 2.86
N LEU A 429 -4.09 6.55 3.65
CA LEU A 429 -4.73 6.82 4.94
C LEU A 429 -3.77 6.38 6.04
N LEU A 430 -3.32 7.32 6.88
CA LEU A 430 -2.41 7.03 7.98
C LEU A 430 -3.12 7.29 9.30
N ASP A 431 -3.18 6.29 10.18
CA ASP A 431 -3.82 6.37 11.49
C ASP A 431 -2.79 6.21 12.61
N GLU A 432 -2.49 7.32 13.28
CA GLU A 432 -1.46 7.48 14.31
C GLU A 432 -0.08 6.93 13.87
N PRO A 433 0.43 7.28 12.67
CA PRO A 433 1.68 6.73 12.14
C PRO A 433 2.91 7.08 12.99
N GLU A 434 2.83 8.10 13.85
CA GLU A 434 3.88 8.50 14.78
C GLU A 434 4.03 7.61 16.02
N THR A 435 3.09 6.68 16.26
CA THR A 435 3.07 5.94 17.53
C THR A 435 4.38 5.18 17.70
N HIS A 436 5.07 5.37 18.83
CA HIS A 436 6.41 4.81 19.13
C HIS A 436 7.58 5.39 18.31
N LEU A 437 7.37 6.44 17.50
CA LEU A 437 8.44 7.13 16.80
C LEU A 437 9.08 8.21 17.68
N HIS A 438 10.41 8.25 17.68
CA HIS A 438 11.13 9.42 18.17
C HIS A 438 10.84 10.63 17.27
N PRO A 439 10.76 11.87 17.79
CA PRO A 439 10.46 13.06 16.98
C PRO A 439 11.28 13.21 15.70
N LYS A 440 12.57 12.83 15.74
CA LYS A 440 13.43 12.79 14.54
C LYS A 440 12.82 11.94 13.41
N PHE A 441 12.34 10.73 13.71
CA PHE A 441 11.75 9.83 12.71
C PHE A 441 10.41 10.33 12.18
N ILE A 442 9.71 11.21 12.90
CA ILE A 442 8.48 11.85 12.38
C ILE A 442 8.81 12.80 11.22
N SER A 443 9.90 13.56 11.33
CA SER A 443 10.36 14.41 10.22
C SER A 443 10.77 13.57 9.01
N ASP A 444 11.53 12.48 9.24
CA ASP A 444 11.92 11.56 8.17
C ASP A 444 10.69 10.90 7.50
N LEU A 445 9.70 10.49 8.28
CA LEU A 445 8.41 9.95 7.81
C LEU A 445 7.70 10.94 6.88
N MET A 446 7.58 12.19 7.30
CA MET A 446 6.88 13.23 6.53
C MET A 446 7.63 13.57 5.24
N GLU A 447 8.97 13.59 5.26
CA GLU A 447 9.80 13.79 4.06
C GLU A 447 9.60 12.66 3.03
N ILE A 448 9.64 11.40 3.48
CA ILE A 448 9.37 10.21 2.64
C ILE A 448 7.99 10.31 2.03
N LEU A 449 6.97 10.52 2.87
CA LEU A 449 5.58 10.59 2.44
C LEU A 449 5.41 11.69 1.39
N TYR A 450 5.89 12.91 1.65
CA TYR A 450 5.73 14.02 0.72
C TYR A 450 6.40 13.74 -0.64
N SER A 451 7.61 13.18 -0.62
CA SER A 451 8.37 12.82 -1.83
C SER A 451 7.64 11.78 -2.68
N LEU A 452 7.10 10.73 -2.04
CA LEU A 452 6.31 9.70 -2.72
C LEU A 452 5.03 10.28 -3.32
N LEU A 453 4.27 11.07 -2.55
CA LEU A 453 3.01 11.65 -3.01
C LEU A 453 3.22 12.57 -4.22
N ILE A 454 4.32 13.33 -4.28
CA ILE A 454 4.65 14.14 -5.45
C ILE A 454 4.97 13.27 -6.65
N ALA A 455 5.84 12.29 -6.50
CA ALA A 455 6.32 11.45 -7.59
C ALA A 455 5.18 10.64 -8.21
N THR A 456 4.27 10.11 -7.39
CA THR A 456 3.15 9.29 -7.85
C THR A 456 1.86 10.07 -8.03
N LYS A 457 1.89 11.39 -7.89
CA LYS A 457 0.71 12.26 -8.00
C LYS A 457 -0.46 11.79 -7.09
N SER A 458 -0.10 11.29 -5.91
CA SER A 458 -0.99 10.75 -4.90
C SER A 458 -1.35 11.81 -3.85
N ILE A 459 -2.24 11.47 -2.92
CA ILE A 459 -2.59 12.29 -1.74
C ILE A 459 -2.57 11.44 -0.47
N ALA A 460 -2.46 12.07 0.70
CA ALA A 460 -2.57 11.42 1.99
C ALA A 460 -3.52 12.15 2.95
N ILE A 461 -4.16 11.38 3.82
CA ILE A 461 -4.93 11.87 4.96
C ILE A 461 -4.38 11.20 6.22
N ILE A 462 -3.89 12.00 7.15
CA ILE A 462 -3.27 11.53 8.40
C ILE A 462 -4.20 11.85 9.57
N ALA A 463 -4.66 10.84 10.31
CA ALA A 463 -5.25 11.00 11.63
C ALA A 463 -4.15 10.91 12.69
N THR A 464 -4.06 11.92 13.56
CA THR A 464 -2.93 12.06 14.48
C THR A 464 -3.28 12.92 15.70
N HIS A 465 -2.53 12.71 16.78
CA HIS A 465 -2.45 13.61 17.93
C HIS A 465 -1.11 14.35 18.05
N SER A 466 -0.18 14.09 17.13
CA SER A 466 1.17 14.62 17.18
C SER A 466 1.26 16.04 16.67
N ALA A 467 1.62 16.95 17.58
CA ALA A 467 2.04 18.29 17.22
C ALA A 467 3.21 18.31 16.21
N TYR A 468 4.06 17.27 16.23
CA TYR A 468 5.18 17.16 15.29
C TYR A 468 4.69 16.94 13.85
N ILE A 469 3.65 16.15 13.62
CA ILE A 469 3.06 15.99 12.28
C ILE A 469 2.34 17.27 11.84
N VAL A 470 1.57 17.87 12.74
CA VAL A 470 0.81 19.11 12.46
C VAL A 470 1.74 20.26 12.07
N ARG A 471 2.93 20.31 12.67
CA ARG A 471 3.96 21.31 12.36
C ARG A 471 4.47 21.25 10.91
N GLU A 472 4.42 20.09 10.28
CA GLU A 472 4.93 19.87 8.92
C GLU A 472 3.91 20.27 7.83
N VAL A 473 2.69 20.70 8.20
CA VAL A 473 1.64 21.08 7.25
C VAL A 473 1.07 22.47 7.52
N SER A 474 0.63 23.16 6.46
CA SER A 474 -0.10 24.44 6.58
C SER A 474 -1.48 24.26 7.20
N ARG A 475 -1.95 25.27 7.95
CA ARG A 475 -3.27 25.29 8.60
C ARG A 475 -4.42 24.95 7.67
N ASP A 476 -4.29 25.26 6.39
CA ASP A 476 -5.34 25.03 5.39
C ASP A 476 -5.59 23.55 5.13
N ASN A 477 -4.61 22.68 5.45
CA ASN A 477 -4.72 21.23 5.32
C ASN A 477 -4.97 20.54 6.64
N VAL A 478 -5.04 21.29 7.75
CA VAL A 478 -5.36 20.74 9.06
C VAL A 478 -6.85 20.89 9.30
N ARG A 479 -7.47 19.84 9.82
CA ARG A 479 -8.86 19.83 10.29
C ARG A 479 -8.89 19.35 11.72
N VAL A 480 -9.57 20.12 12.57
CA VAL A 480 -9.79 19.82 13.99
C VAL A 480 -11.17 19.20 14.14
N LEU A 481 -11.19 17.94 14.55
CA LEU A 481 -12.35 17.17 14.90
C LEU A 481 -12.69 17.39 16.38
N SER A 482 -13.85 17.95 16.65
CA SER A 482 -14.41 18.08 17.99
C SER A 482 -15.78 17.42 18.06
N SER A 483 -16.13 16.93 19.25
CA SER A 483 -17.43 16.34 19.53
C SER A 483 -17.92 16.85 20.88
N GLU A 484 -19.00 17.62 20.86
CA GLU A 484 -19.68 18.15 22.04
C GLU A 484 -21.16 17.72 21.98
N ASP A 485 -21.68 17.10 23.05
CA ASP A 485 -23.07 16.61 23.10
C ASP A 485 -23.50 15.74 21.89
N LYS A 486 -22.57 14.93 21.37
CA LYS A 486 -22.74 14.10 20.16
C LYS A 486 -22.96 14.92 18.88
N ILE A 487 -22.61 16.20 18.87
CA ILE A 487 -22.54 17.03 17.68
C ILE A 487 -21.06 17.08 17.28
N THR A 488 -20.77 16.57 16.09
CA THR A 488 -19.42 16.58 15.53
C THR A 488 -19.22 17.84 14.70
N SER A 489 -18.06 18.49 14.84
CA SER A 489 -17.67 19.62 13.98
C SER A 489 -16.26 19.44 13.41
N PHE A 490 -16.01 20.08 12.26
CA PHE A 490 -14.75 20.03 11.52
C PHE A 490 -14.26 21.46 11.29
N ASP A 491 -13.38 21.92 12.17
CA ASP A 491 -12.86 23.29 12.13
C ASP A 491 -11.45 23.35 11.57
N SER A 492 -10.99 24.56 11.22
CA SER A 492 -9.57 24.81 10.92
C SER A 492 -8.86 25.35 12.16
N PRO A 493 -7.55 25.10 12.33
CA PRO A 493 -6.79 25.72 13.41
C PRO A 493 -6.87 27.24 13.37
N ARG A 494 -6.87 27.86 14.55
CA ARG A 494 -6.96 29.32 14.71
C ARG A 494 -5.67 30.07 14.34
N MET A 495 -4.58 29.33 14.11
CA MET A 495 -3.25 29.88 13.84
C MET A 495 -2.53 29.08 12.75
N GLN A 496 -1.41 29.59 12.20
CA GLN A 496 -0.63 28.88 11.18
C GLN A 496 0.20 27.77 11.83
N THR A 497 0.02 26.53 11.37
CA THR A 497 0.68 25.33 11.90
C THR A 497 2.06 25.07 11.30
N PHE A 498 2.29 25.45 10.05
CA PHE A 498 3.56 25.17 9.38
C PHE A 498 4.74 25.85 10.09
N GLY A 499 5.65 25.05 10.63
CA GLY A 499 6.82 25.52 11.38
C GLY A 499 6.55 26.07 12.79
N ALA A 500 5.30 26.04 13.27
CA ALA A 500 4.94 26.53 14.60
C ALA A 500 5.59 25.71 15.73
N SER A 501 5.70 26.30 16.93
CA SER A 501 6.19 25.56 18.10
C SER A 501 5.18 24.50 18.56
N ILE A 502 5.69 23.42 19.14
CA ILE A 502 4.88 22.32 19.67
C ILE A 502 3.89 22.84 20.72
N ASP A 503 4.33 23.73 21.60
CA ASP A 503 3.46 24.31 22.65
C ASP A 503 2.31 25.12 22.04
N THR A 504 2.59 25.89 20.99
CA THR A 504 1.55 26.67 20.29
C THR A 504 0.55 25.74 19.61
N ILE A 505 1.02 24.70 18.93
CA ILE A 505 0.13 23.71 18.30
C ILE A 505 -0.73 23.02 19.37
N SER A 506 -0.14 22.63 20.49
CA SER A 506 -0.87 21.99 21.58
C SER A 506 -1.98 22.87 22.16
N GLN A 507 -1.68 24.15 22.40
CA GLN A 507 -2.65 25.10 22.94
C GLN A 507 -3.78 25.43 21.94
N PHE A 508 -3.45 25.62 20.65
CA PHE A 508 -4.39 26.18 19.68
C PHE A 508 -5.03 25.17 18.71
N ALA A 509 -4.46 23.96 18.57
CA ALA A 509 -4.98 22.92 17.67
C ALA A 509 -5.62 21.74 18.42
N PHE A 510 -5.13 21.36 19.60
CA PHE A 510 -5.69 20.24 20.38
C PHE A 510 -6.66 20.66 21.48
N GLY A 511 -6.77 21.97 21.76
CA GLY A 511 -7.79 22.52 22.64
C GLY A 511 -7.65 22.03 24.08
N ASP A 512 -6.44 22.08 24.64
CA ASP A 512 -6.19 21.83 26.07
C ASP A 512 -6.69 23.00 26.93
N THR A 513 -7.93 23.43 26.69
CA THR A 513 -8.53 24.64 27.26
C THR A 513 -9.21 24.44 28.61
N ASN A 514 -9.24 23.21 29.16
CA ASN A 514 -10.00 22.93 30.39
C ASN A 514 -9.21 22.48 31.61
N GLU A 515 -7.92 22.18 31.48
CA GLU A 515 -7.07 22.00 32.65
C GLU A 515 -5.86 22.92 32.55
N ARG A 516 -5.86 24.02 33.32
CA ARG A 516 -4.60 24.72 33.61
C ARG A 516 -3.62 23.65 34.09
N HIS A 517 -2.58 23.38 33.30
CA HIS A 517 -1.59 22.37 33.66
C HIS A 517 -1.07 22.66 35.08
N HIS A 518 -0.68 21.62 35.83
CA HIS A 518 -0.24 21.81 37.21
C HIS A 518 0.81 22.92 37.34
N PHE A 519 1.77 23.00 36.40
CA PHE A 519 2.76 24.07 36.39
C PHE A 519 2.13 25.47 36.17
N GLN A 520 1.14 25.61 35.28
CA GLN A 520 0.44 26.88 35.07
C GLN A 520 -0.33 27.29 36.33
N ARG A 521 -1.00 26.34 37.01
CA ARG A 521 -1.66 26.61 38.30
C ARG A 521 -0.65 27.03 39.36
N VAL A 522 0.44 26.29 39.52
CA VAL A 522 1.49 26.59 40.49
C VAL A 522 2.14 27.95 40.21
N LEU A 523 2.44 28.27 38.95
CA LEU A 523 3.03 29.55 38.58
C LEU A 523 2.06 30.72 38.78
N VAL A 524 0.78 30.55 38.44
CA VAL A 524 -0.25 31.59 38.67
C VAL A 524 -0.52 31.77 40.17
N ASP A 525 -0.63 30.69 40.94
CA ASP A 525 -0.84 30.75 42.39
C ASP A 525 0.39 31.33 43.10
N TRP A 526 1.60 30.96 42.66
CA TRP A 526 2.84 31.56 43.13
C TRP A 526 2.90 33.05 42.79
N ALA A 527 2.66 33.44 41.54
CA ALA A 527 2.63 34.84 41.12
C ALA A 527 1.57 35.66 41.90
N ARG A 528 0.45 35.04 42.28
CA ARG A 528 -0.56 35.66 43.14
C ARG A 528 -0.11 35.81 44.60
N SER A 529 0.77 34.94 45.08
CA SER A 529 1.35 34.97 46.43
C SER A 529 2.52 35.95 46.58
N VAL A 530 3.12 36.41 45.48
CA VAL A 530 4.14 37.45 45.48
C VAL A 530 3.50 38.80 45.81
N GLU A 531 4.13 39.58 46.71
CA GLU A 531 3.64 40.89 47.12
C GLU A 531 3.48 41.83 45.90
N PRO A 532 2.41 42.65 45.85
CA PRO A 532 2.07 43.48 44.68
C PRO A 532 3.11 44.55 44.32
N GLU A 533 4.10 44.80 45.19
CA GLU A 533 5.18 45.77 44.93
C GLU A 533 6.31 45.19 44.05
N ILE A 534 6.35 43.87 43.84
CA ILE A 534 7.36 43.22 42.99
C ILE A 534 6.79 43.12 41.56
N GLY A 535 7.06 44.15 40.76
CA GLY A 535 6.77 44.11 39.31
C GLY A 535 7.56 43.03 38.57
N LEU A 536 7.27 42.85 37.27
CA LEU A 536 7.91 41.83 36.42
C LEU A 536 9.46 41.89 36.47
N GLU A 537 10.02 43.10 36.54
CA GLU A 537 11.48 43.32 36.64
C GLU A 537 12.06 42.72 37.94
N GLY A 538 11.38 42.88 39.07
CA GLY A 538 11.80 42.31 40.35
C GLY A 538 11.65 40.79 40.42
N ILE A 539 10.69 40.22 39.67
CA ILE A 539 10.55 38.77 39.51
C ILE A 539 11.71 38.20 38.70
N ILE A 540 12.08 38.86 37.60
CA ILE A 540 13.21 38.45 36.75
C ILE A 540 14.52 38.55 37.54
N GLU A 541 14.74 39.64 38.28
CA GLU A 541 15.97 39.84 39.06
C GLU A 541 16.14 38.79 40.17
N LYS A 542 15.05 38.40 40.84
CA LYS A 542 15.10 37.50 42.00
C LYS A 542 14.92 36.02 41.67
N PHE A 543 14.21 35.71 40.58
CA PHE A 543 13.82 34.34 40.22
C PHE A 543 14.13 33.96 38.77
N GLY A 544 14.71 34.86 37.97
CA GLY A 544 14.98 34.64 36.55
C GLY A 544 15.89 33.46 36.25
N GLU A 545 16.81 33.10 37.15
CA GLU A 545 17.66 31.89 36.99
C GLU A 545 16.87 30.58 37.11
N HIS A 546 15.67 30.63 37.71
CA HIS A 546 14.81 29.46 37.95
C HIS A 546 13.59 29.39 37.03
N LEU A 547 13.41 30.39 36.15
CA LEU A 547 12.24 30.51 35.28
C LEU A 547 12.67 30.55 33.81
N ASN A 548 12.06 29.71 32.98
CA ASN A 548 12.25 29.78 31.53
C ASN A 548 11.40 30.92 30.92
N SER A 549 11.66 31.25 29.65
CA SER A 549 10.96 32.32 28.92
C SER A 549 9.44 32.15 28.90
N GLU A 550 8.96 30.90 28.87
CA GLU A 550 7.53 30.59 28.86
C GLU A 550 6.87 30.86 30.23
N SER A 551 7.55 30.47 31.32
CA SER A 551 7.12 30.73 32.69
C SER A 551 7.04 32.24 32.95
N LEU A 552 8.05 32.99 32.48
CA LEU A 552 8.07 34.46 32.57
C LEU A 552 6.93 35.09 31.78
N SER A 553 6.66 34.61 30.56
CA SER A 553 5.55 35.10 29.74
C SER A 553 4.19 34.84 30.38
N LEU A 554 4.00 33.67 31.03
CA LEU A 554 2.77 33.34 31.76
C LEU A 554 2.60 34.20 33.02
N ILE A 555 3.67 34.42 33.79
CA ILE A 555 3.65 35.27 34.98
C ILE A 555 3.34 36.72 34.58
N ALA A 556 4.00 37.26 33.55
CA ALA A 556 3.77 38.61 33.06
C ALA A 556 2.31 38.85 32.70
N ARG A 557 1.70 37.92 31.95
CA ARG A 557 0.29 37.97 31.59
C ARG A 557 -0.63 37.93 32.82
N SER A 558 -0.31 37.10 33.82
CA SER A 558 -1.11 37.00 35.05
C SER A 558 -1.04 38.26 35.90
N ILE A 559 0.04 39.03 35.84
CA ILE A 559 0.19 40.31 36.55
C ILE A 559 -0.61 41.40 35.81
N GLU A 560 -0.50 41.48 34.48
CA GLU A 560 -1.28 42.42 33.65
C GLU A 560 -2.80 42.22 33.75
N GLU A 561 -3.26 40.97 33.88
CA GLU A 561 -4.68 40.66 34.09
C GLU A 561 -5.16 41.14 35.49
N LYS A 562 -4.29 41.11 36.50
CA LYS A 562 -4.58 41.59 37.87
C LYS A 562 -4.74 43.11 37.91
N ASP A 563 -3.92 43.84 37.16
CA ASP A 563 -3.97 45.31 37.05
C ASP A 563 -5.18 45.82 36.26
N LYS A 564 -5.86 44.96 35.49
CA LYS A 564 -7.09 45.30 34.75
C LYS A 564 -8.38 45.03 35.52
N GLU A 565 -8.33 44.24 36.59
CA GLU A 565 -9.48 43.92 37.47
C GLU A 565 -9.58 44.85 38.70
N LEU A 566 -8.60 45.72 38.90
CA LEU A 566 -8.58 46.84 39.87
C LEU A 566 -9.02 48.14 39.19
#